data_AF-A0A3G2HSP1-F1
#
_entry.id   AF-A0A3G2HSP1-F1
#
_cell.length_a   1.000
_cell.length_b   1.000
_cell.length_c   1.000
_cell.angle_alpha   90.00
_cell.angle_beta   90.00
_cell.angle_gamma   90.00
#
_symmetry.space_group_name_H-M   'P 1'
#
loop_
_entity.id
_entity.type
_entity.pdbx_description
1 polymer ?
#
loop_
_entity_poly.entity_id
_entity_poly.type
_entity_poly.pdbx_seq_one_letter_code
_entity_poly.pdbx_strand_id
1 'polypeptide(L)'
;MALMGLPFLASSTELALDDQVVTRYVQSLHDILPVLQTVERSEPVWDGGLPDGFPPVLDVAQIRRGSDLYRQLNSLTQKHGFSGLEQWDAVGQRIWLTRLYIQEREDLDLVYEQLDALEAALRDNARQYSTAELEQLMRTFQISKNHILRLIATRSDVPPVQAHMPDLDAALASLE
;
A
#
# COMPACT_ATOMS: atom_id res chain seq x y z
N MET A 1 -29.98 -6.63 34.45
CA MET A 1 -29.55 -5.74 33.34
C MET A 1 -28.16 -5.23 33.64
N ALA A 2 -27.17 -5.66 32.85
CA ALA A 2 -25.90 -4.98 32.56
C ALA A 2 -25.13 -5.92 31.63
N LEU A 3 -25.32 -5.75 30.31
CA LEU A 3 -24.50 -6.43 29.31
C LEU A 3 -23.12 -5.76 29.32
N MET A 4 -22.14 -6.45 29.89
CA MET A 4 -20.73 -6.12 29.75
C MET A 4 -20.37 -6.11 28.27
N GLY A 5 -19.96 -4.94 27.77
CA GLY A 5 -19.41 -4.78 26.43
C GLY A 5 -18.14 -5.60 26.30
N LEU A 6 -18.18 -6.59 25.41
CA LEU A 6 -16.99 -7.34 25.01
C LEU A 6 -16.02 -6.37 24.31
N PRO A 7 -14.71 -6.42 24.61
CA PRO A 7 -13.73 -5.75 23.79
C PRO A 7 -13.80 -6.37 22.40
N PHE A 8 -14.03 -5.53 21.40
CA PHE A 8 -13.91 -5.90 19.99
C PHE A 8 -12.49 -6.42 19.79
N LEU A 9 -12.34 -7.73 19.81
CA LEU A 9 -11.13 -8.39 19.33
C LEU A 9 -11.06 -8.03 17.85
N ALA A 10 -10.23 -7.03 17.53
CA ALA A 10 -9.70 -6.85 16.19
C ALA A 10 -8.83 -8.09 15.89
N SER A 11 -9.51 -9.21 15.64
CA SER A 11 -8.93 -10.35 14.98
C SER A 11 -8.49 -9.86 13.61
N SER A 12 -7.35 -10.36 13.15
CA SER A 12 -6.74 -10.12 11.86
C SER A 12 -7.59 -10.70 10.72
N THR A 13 -8.85 -10.29 10.64
CA THR A 13 -9.63 -10.32 9.41
C THR A 13 -8.85 -9.47 8.43
N GLU A 14 -8.51 -10.04 7.27
CA GLU A 14 -8.04 -9.32 6.11
C GLU A 14 -8.71 -7.96 6.07
N LEU A 15 -7.90 -6.92 5.93
CA LEU A 15 -8.27 -5.53 5.90
C LEU A 15 -9.10 -5.22 4.64
N ALA A 16 -10.19 -5.95 4.41
CA ALA A 16 -11.08 -5.79 3.28
C ALA A 16 -11.60 -4.36 3.34
N LEU A 17 -11.40 -3.63 2.24
CA LEU A 17 -11.82 -2.25 2.17
C LEU A 17 -13.33 -2.25 1.91
N ASP A 18 -14.04 -1.47 2.72
CA ASP A 18 -15.40 -1.06 2.42
C ASP A 18 -15.43 0.44 2.12
N ASP A 19 -16.54 0.91 1.55
CA ASP A 19 -16.70 2.31 1.16
C ASP A 19 -16.56 3.28 2.35
N GLN A 20 -16.97 2.87 3.55
CA GLN A 20 -16.86 3.70 4.75
C GLN A 20 -15.40 3.83 5.21
N VAL A 21 -14.59 2.77 5.09
CA VAL A 21 -13.16 2.79 5.38
C VAL A 21 -12.44 3.72 4.40
N VAL A 22 -12.70 3.59 3.09
CA VAL A 22 -12.06 4.43 2.06
C VAL A 22 -12.47 5.89 2.23
N THR A 23 -13.76 6.17 2.48
CA THR A 23 -14.25 7.53 2.76
C THR A 23 -13.52 8.17 3.94
N ARG A 24 -13.39 7.46 5.07
CA ARG A 24 -12.67 7.97 6.25
C ARG A 24 -11.19 8.22 5.95
N TYR A 25 -10.57 7.33 5.16
CA TYR A 25 -9.18 7.49 4.76
C TYR A 25 -9.00 8.76 3.92
N VAL A 26 -9.79 8.93 2.87
CA VAL A 26 -9.75 10.12 2.00
C VAL A 26 -9.98 11.40 2.81
N GLN A 27 -10.98 11.43 3.69
CA GLN A 27 -11.24 12.57 4.57
C GLN A 27 -10.05 12.91 5.47
N SER A 28 -9.35 11.88 5.95
CA SER A 28 -8.18 12.07 6.80
C SER A 28 -6.98 12.67 6.08
N LEU A 29 -6.86 12.49 4.76
CA LEU A 29 -5.75 13.03 3.97
C LEU A 29 -5.67 14.56 4.07
N HIS A 30 -6.81 15.26 4.11
CA HIS A 30 -6.84 16.72 4.24
C HIS A 30 -6.18 17.24 5.51
N ASP A 31 -6.28 16.51 6.62
CA ASP A 31 -5.68 16.90 7.91
C ASP A 31 -4.25 16.37 8.05
N ILE A 32 -3.96 15.19 7.49
CA ILE A 32 -2.70 14.48 7.70
C ILE A 32 -1.62 14.94 6.73
N LEU A 33 -1.92 15.11 5.43
CA LEU A 33 -0.92 15.47 4.42
C LEU A 33 -0.18 16.78 4.74
N PRO A 34 -0.84 17.87 5.20
CA PRO A 34 -0.13 19.08 5.57
C PRO A 34 0.87 18.87 6.70
N VAL A 35 0.54 18.04 7.70
CA VAL A 35 1.45 17.71 8.81
C VAL A 35 2.66 16.94 8.27
N LEU A 36 2.43 15.99 7.38
CA LEU A 36 3.50 15.21 6.75
C LEU A 36 4.46 16.10 5.92
N GLN A 37 3.94 17.13 5.26
CA GLN A 37 4.74 18.09 4.49
C GLN A 37 5.62 19.00 5.37
N THR A 38 5.30 19.19 6.65
CA THR A 38 6.09 20.03 7.58
C THR A 38 7.35 19.35 8.09
N VAL A 39 7.43 18.03 7.99
CA VAL A 39 8.62 17.27 8.32
C VAL A 39 9.57 17.48 7.16
N GLU A 40 10.61 18.31 7.34
CA GLU A 40 11.68 18.49 6.34
C GLU A 40 11.94 17.14 5.67
N ARG A 41 11.84 17.10 4.33
CA ARG A 41 12.11 15.94 3.47
C ARG A 41 13.56 15.50 3.71
N SER A 42 13.81 14.89 4.87
CA SER A 42 15.12 14.60 5.42
C SER A 42 15.59 13.33 4.75
N GLU A 43 15.93 13.47 3.47
CA GLU A 43 16.18 12.41 2.51
C GLU A 43 15.00 11.42 2.42
N PRO A 44 14.49 11.13 1.22
CA PRO A 44 13.60 10.01 1.14
C PRO A 44 14.46 8.76 1.36
N VAL A 45 14.37 8.17 2.55
CA VAL A 45 14.92 6.84 2.81
C VAL A 45 13.98 5.84 2.14
N TRP A 46 14.03 5.84 0.81
CA TRP A 46 13.41 4.84 -0.04
C TRP A 46 14.28 3.58 0.04
N ASP A 47 13.96 2.66 0.95
CA ASP A 47 14.43 1.28 0.81
C ASP A 47 13.56 0.60 -0.25
N GLY A 48 14.02 0.71 -1.50
CA GLY A 48 13.70 -0.17 -2.62
C GLY A 48 12.26 -0.69 -2.77
N GLY A 49 11.50 -0.09 -3.68
CA GLY A 49 10.51 -0.89 -4.45
C GLY A 49 9.04 -0.54 -4.29
N LEU A 50 8.68 0.73 -4.06
CA LEU A 50 7.36 1.20 -4.48
C LEU A 50 7.45 1.61 -5.97
N PRO A 51 6.57 1.07 -6.85
CA PRO A 51 6.49 1.47 -8.26
C PRO A 51 6.22 2.96 -8.43
N ASP A 52 6.54 3.47 -9.62
CA ASP A 52 6.06 4.76 -10.10
C ASP A 52 4.53 4.83 -9.94
N GLY A 53 4.01 5.94 -9.42
CA GLY A 53 2.56 6.15 -9.21
C GLY A 53 2.04 5.92 -7.78
N PHE A 54 2.88 5.45 -6.86
CA PHE A 54 2.61 5.57 -5.42
C PHE A 54 2.80 7.03 -4.98
N PRO A 55 1.90 7.61 -4.17
CA PRO A 55 2.23 8.84 -3.48
C PRO A 55 3.47 8.59 -2.62
N PRO A 56 4.24 9.63 -2.30
CA PRO A 56 5.13 9.63 -1.15
C PRO A 56 4.29 9.56 0.13
N VAL A 57 3.64 8.41 0.35
CA VAL A 57 3.00 8.08 1.61
C VAL A 57 4.14 7.69 2.53
N LEU A 58 4.30 8.44 3.62
CA LEU A 58 5.31 8.17 4.62
C LEU A 58 5.31 6.69 4.99
N ASP A 59 6.50 6.09 4.98
CA ASP A 59 6.71 4.87 5.73
C ASP A 59 6.63 5.23 7.22
N VAL A 60 5.47 4.96 7.82
CA VAL A 60 5.22 5.24 9.25
C VAL A 60 6.26 4.54 10.13
N ALA A 61 6.92 3.47 9.68
CA ALA A 61 8.01 2.82 10.40
C ALA A 61 9.21 3.77 10.64
N GLN A 62 9.38 4.79 9.81
CA GLN A 62 10.45 5.79 9.94
C GLN A 62 10.10 6.89 10.97
N ILE A 63 8.83 7.01 11.36
CA ILE A 63 8.40 7.96 12.38
C ILE A 63 8.64 7.37 13.77
N ARG A 64 9.60 7.94 14.51
CA ARG A 64 9.90 7.49 15.87
C ARG A 64 8.67 7.56 16.77
N ARG A 65 8.22 6.39 17.24
CA ARG A 65 7.14 6.27 18.24
C ARG A 65 7.43 7.14 19.47
N GLY A 66 6.41 7.87 19.93
CA GLY A 66 6.49 8.79 21.06
C GLY A 66 7.01 10.19 20.75
N SER A 67 7.50 10.45 19.52
CA SER A 67 7.79 11.80 19.05
C SER A 67 6.53 12.68 19.03
N ASP A 68 6.72 14.02 19.06
CA ASP A 68 5.60 14.95 18.91
C ASP A 68 4.86 14.74 17.58
N LEU A 69 5.61 14.52 16.50
CA LEU A 69 5.05 14.17 15.19
C LEU A 69 4.20 12.90 15.23
N TYR A 70 4.73 11.81 15.79
CA TYR A 70 3.97 10.56 15.94
C TYR A 70 2.69 10.79 16.76
N ARG A 71 2.77 11.53 17.87
CA ARG A 71 1.60 11.83 18.72
C ARG A 71 0.56 12.68 17.98
N GLN A 72 1.00 13.67 17.22
CA GLN A 72 0.12 14.53 16.41
C GLN A 72 -0.58 13.72 15.33
N LEU A 73 0.16 12.94 14.53
CA LEU A 73 -0.39 12.10 13.48
C LEU A 73 -1.33 11.03 14.05
N ASN A 74 -0.92 10.36 15.14
CA ASN A 74 -1.77 9.38 15.80
C ASN A 74 -3.10 10.00 16.29
N SER A 75 -3.06 11.21 16.87
CA SER A 75 -4.26 11.94 17.28
C SER A 75 -5.18 12.27 16.09
N LEU A 76 -4.60 12.72 14.96
CA LEU A 76 -5.36 13.00 13.74
C LEU A 76 -6.00 11.74 13.17
N THR A 77 -5.29 10.62 13.11
CA THR A 77 -5.86 9.35 12.64
C THR A 77 -7.01 8.87 13.55
N GLN A 78 -6.87 9.04 14.87
CA GLN A 78 -7.94 8.71 15.81
C GLN A 78 -9.17 9.61 15.67
N LYS A 79 -8.98 10.91 15.35
CA LYS A 79 -10.08 11.84 15.02
C LYS A 79 -10.91 11.34 13.83
N HIS A 80 -10.29 10.66 12.86
CA HIS A 80 -10.95 10.08 11.69
C HIS A 80 -11.46 8.64 11.89
N GLY A 81 -11.41 8.14 13.14
CA GLY A 81 -12.00 6.86 13.51
C GLY A 81 -11.11 5.64 13.25
N PHE A 82 -9.80 5.84 13.08
CA PHE A 82 -8.80 4.77 13.09
C PHE A 82 -8.33 4.50 14.53
N SER A 83 -7.91 3.28 14.84
CA SER A 83 -7.38 2.91 16.16
C SER A 83 -6.05 3.61 16.47
N GLY A 84 -5.33 4.01 15.43
CA GLY A 84 -4.06 4.74 15.52
C GLY A 84 -3.37 4.83 14.16
N LEU A 85 -2.17 5.40 14.17
CA LEU A 85 -1.38 5.69 12.98
C LEU A 85 -1.04 4.41 12.19
N GLU A 86 -0.73 3.31 12.87
CA GLU A 86 -0.43 2.03 12.23
C GLU A 86 -1.62 1.43 11.45
N GLN A 87 -2.85 1.56 11.98
CA GLN A 87 -4.03 1.08 11.25
C GLN A 87 -4.29 1.96 10.03
N TRP A 88 -4.16 3.28 10.20
CA TRP A 88 -4.32 4.24 9.10
C TRP A 88 -3.32 3.98 7.97
N ASP A 89 -2.06 3.71 8.31
CA ASP A 89 -1.01 3.36 7.34
C ASP A 89 -1.32 2.05 6.61
N ALA A 90 -1.71 0.99 7.33
CA ALA A 90 -2.07 -0.28 6.71
C ALA A 90 -3.27 -0.16 5.76
N VAL A 91 -4.29 0.63 6.13
CA VAL A 91 -5.42 0.99 5.25
C VAL A 91 -4.92 1.73 4.01
N GLY A 92 -4.09 2.75 4.21
CA GLY A 92 -3.54 3.55 3.13
C GLY A 92 -2.75 2.72 2.13
N GLN A 93 -1.80 1.90 2.61
CA GLN A 93 -1.01 1.01 1.75
C GLN A 93 -1.91 0.13 0.86
N ARG A 94 -3.00 -0.43 1.42
CA ARG A 94 -3.94 -1.25 0.66
C ARG A 94 -4.73 -0.42 -0.36
N ILE A 95 -5.19 0.78 -0.01
CA ILE A 95 -5.88 1.70 -0.94
C ILE A 95 -4.95 2.08 -2.11
N TRP A 96 -3.70 2.46 -1.83
CA TRP A 96 -2.75 2.86 -2.87
C TRP A 96 -2.29 1.71 -3.76
N LEU A 97 -2.08 0.51 -3.20
CA LEU A 97 -1.87 -0.73 -3.99
C LEU A 97 -3.07 -1.01 -4.91
N THR A 98 -4.29 -0.88 -4.40
CA THR A 98 -5.51 -1.08 -5.19
C THR A 98 -5.63 -0.04 -6.30
N ARG A 99 -5.31 1.24 -6.02
CA ARG A 99 -5.28 2.29 -7.03
C ARG A 99 -4.29 1.96 -8.14
N LEU A 100 -3.07 1.53 -7.82
CA LEU A 100 -2.10 1.13 -8.84
C LEU A 100 -2.59 -0.08 -9.63
N TYR A 101 -3.19 -1.08 -8.97
CA TYR A 101 -3.82 -2.21 -9.65
C TYR A 101 -4.90 -1.74 -10.65
N ILE A 102 -5.73 -0.75 -10.29
CA ILE A 102 -6.75 -0.19 -11.20
C ILE A 102 -6.11 0.46 -12.43
N GLN A 103 -5.01 1.19 -12.27
CA GLN A 103 -4.32 1.87 -13.36
C GLN A 103 -3.69 0.90 -14.36
N GLU A 104 -3.09 -0.18 -13.86
CA GLU A 104 -2.33 -1.16 -14.66
C GLU A 104 -3.13 -2.46 -14.93
N ARG A 105 -4.45 -2.44 -14.69
CA ARG A 105 -5.27 -3.66 -14.54
C ARG A 105 -5.19 -4.60 -15.73
N GLU A 106 -5.30 -4.06 -16.95
CA GLU A 106 -5.35 -4.86 -18.18
C GLU A 106 -4.04 -5.61 -18.39
N ASP A 107 -2.90 -4.94 -18.20
CA ASP A 107 -1.58 -5.54 -18.33
C ASP A 107 -1.28 -6.50 -17.18
N LEU A 108 -1.67 -6.17 -15.95
CA LEU A 108 -1.42 -7.01 -14.77
C LEU A 108 -2.19 -8.33 -14.79
N ASP A 109 -3.48 -8.31 -15.16
CA ASP A 109 -4.28 -9.54 -15.23
C ASP A 109 -3.69 -10.50 -16.29
N LEU A 110 -3.24 -9.97 -17.43
CA LEU A 110 -2.58 -10.76 -18.48
C LEU A 110 -1.24 -11.34 -18.03
N VAL A 111 -0.39 -10.52 -17.39
CA VAL A 111 0.93 -10.96 -16.91
C VAL A 111 0.77 -11.98 -15.79
N TYR A 112 -0.19 -11.78 -14.88
CA TYR A 112 -0.48 -12.69 -13.76
C TYR A 112 -0.79 -14.11 -14.25
N GLU A 113 -1.61 -14.25 -15.30
CA GLU A 113 -1.93 -15.54 -15.92
C GLU A 113 -0.70 -16.25 -16.51
N GLN A 114 0.35 -15.50 -16.86
CA GLN A 114 1.56 -16.01 -17.49
C GLN A 114 2.74 -16.21 -16.52
N LEU A 115 2.65 -15.75 -15.27
CA LEU A 115 3.78 -15.72 -14.33
C LEU A 115 4.45 -17.08 -14.16
N ASP A 116 3.68 -18.14 -13.95
CA ASP A 116 4.24 -19.48 -13.73
C ASP A 116 4.87 -20.07 -15.00
N ALA A 117 4.31 -19.75 -16.17
CA ALA A 117 4.88 -20.14 -17.46
C ALA A 117 6.19 -19.40 -17.75
N LEU A 118 6.26 -18.10 -17.43
CA LEU A 118 7.50 -17.31 -17.52
C LEU A 118 8.58 -17.84 -16.59
N GLU A 119 8.23 -18.21 -15.35
CA GLU A 119 9.17 -18.80 -14.39
C GLU A 119 9.73 -20.13 -14.89
N ALA A 120 8.87 -21.01 -15.43
CA ALA A 120 9.29 -22.27 -16.01
C ALA A 120 10.21 -22.06 -17.22
N ALA A 121 9.85 -21.15 -18.13
CA ALA A 121 10.66 -20.81 -19.30
C ALA A 121 12.04 -20.26 -18.94
N LEU A 122 12.14 -19.42 -17.89
CA LEU A 122 13.41 -18.93 -17.35
C LEU A 122 14.31 -20.06 -16.85
N ARG A 123 13.72 -21.02 -16.13
CA ARG A 123 14.45 -22.19 -15.62
C ARG A 123 14.88 -23.13 -16.74
N ASP A 124 14.05 -23.35 -17.74
CA ASP A 124 14.35 -24.23 -18.87
C ASP A 124 15.49 -23.67 -19.74
N ASN A 125 15.60 -22.33 -19.84
CA ASN A 125 16.68 -21.65 -20.56
C ASN A 125 17.93 -21.42 -19.72
N ALA A 126 18.01 -21.96 -18.50
CA ALA A 126 19.15 -21.81 -17.58
C ALA A 126 20.52 -22.14 -18.22
N ARG A 127 20.55 -23.04 -19.21
CA ARG A 127 21.78 -23.42 -19.93
C ARG A 127 22.40 -22.30 -20.78
N GLN A 128 21.66 -21.22 -21.03
CA GLN A 128 22.12 -20.07 -21.83
C GLN A 128 22.80 -18.99 -20.98
N TYR A 129 22.78 -19.12 -19.65
CA TYR A 129 23.30 -18.13 -18.71
C TYR A 129 24.44 -18.71 -17.88
N SER A 130 25.37 -17.87 -17.44
CA SER A 130 26.24 -18.25 -16.32
C SER A 130 25.43 -18.40 -15.03
N THR A 131 25.96 -19.13 -14.04
CA THR A 131 25.28 -19.31 -12.74
C THR A 131 24.93 -17.99 -12.07
N ALA A 132 25.86 -17.02 -12.08
CA ALA A 132 25.65 -15.72 -11.44
C ALA A 132 24.58 -14.88 -12.15
N GLU A 133 24.56 -14.89 -13.49
CA GLU A 133 23.54 -14.18 -14.28
C GLU A 133 22.16 -14.79 -14.07
N LEU A 134 22.06 -16.12 -14.06
CA LEU A 134 20.80 -16.83 -13.79
C LEU A 134 20.27 -16.53 -12.38
N GLU A 135 21.14 -16.52 -11.37
CA GLU A 135 20.74 -16.16 -10.01
C GLU A 135 20.25 -14.72 -9.91
N GLN A 136 20.90 -13.78 -10.60
CA GLN A 136 20.45 -12.39 -10.62
C GLN A 136 19.10 -12.26 -11.34
N LEU A 137 18.95 -12.91 -12.50
CA LEU A 137 17.72 -12.90 -13.28
C LEU A 137 16.55 -13.50 -12.50
N MET A 138 16.76 -14.64 -11.84
CA MET A 138 15.77 -15.28 -10.98
C MET A 138 15.39 -14.39 -9.79
N ARG A 139 16.36 -13.72 -9.15
CA ARG A 139 16.08 -12.77 -8.08
C ARG A 139 15.20 -11.61 -8.56
N THR A 140 15.56 -10.98 -9.67
CA THR A 140 14.76 -9.91 -10.27
C THR A 140 13.35 -10.39 -10.62
N PHE A 141 13.23 -11.56 -11.25
CA PHE A 141 11.94 -12.15 -11.58
C PHE A 141 11.08 -12.39 -10.33
N GLN A 142 11.66 -12.94 -9.25
CA GLN A 142 10.92 -13.18 -8.00
C GLN A 142 10.46 -11.87 -7.34
N ILE A 143 11.28 -10.81 -7.38
CA ILE A 143 10.88 -9.49 -6.91
C ILE A 143 9.68 -8.98 -7.72
N SER A 144 9.74 -9.03 -9.04
CA SER A 144 8.64 -8.62 -9.93
C SER A 144 7.38 -9.48 -9.75
N LYS A 145 7.53 -10.80 -9.63
CA LYS A 145 6.42 -11.74 -9.37
C LYS A 145 5.73 -11.41 -8.05
N ASN A 146 6.50 -11.27 -6.96
CA ASN A 146 5.94 -10.89 -5.65
C ASN A 146 5.22 -9.54 -5.71
N HIS A 147 5.75 -8.59 -6.48
CA HIS A 147 5.11 -7.31 -6.68
C HIS A 147 3.74 -7.43 -7.37
N ILE A 148 3.67 -8.15 -8.50
CA ILE A 148 2.41 -8.39 -9.23
C ILE A 148 1.39 -9.12 -8.34
N LEU A 149 1.84 -10.14 -7.60
CA LEU A 149 0.97 -10.87 -6.67
C LEU A 149 0.39 -9.96 -5.57
N ARG A 150 1.17 -9.01 -5.05
CA ARG A 150 0.67 -8.02 -4.08
C ARG A 150 -0.42 -7.11 -4.66
N LEU A 151 -0.30 -6.70 -5.92
CA LEU A 151 -1.32 -5.90 -6.59
C LEU A 151 -2.59 -6.72 -6.84
N ILE A 152 -2.44 -7.91 -7.40
CA ILE A 152 -3.56 -8.83 -7.69
C ILE A 152 -4.32 -9.20 -6.41
N ALA A 153 -3.64 -9.33 -5.27
CA ALA A 153 -4.28 -9.60 -3.98
C ALA A 153 -5.28 -8.51 -3.53
N THR A 154 -5.22 -7.30 -4.11
CA THR A 154 -6.15 -6.20 -3.81
C THR A 154 -7.37 -6.14 -4.74
N ARG A 155 -7.48 -7.07 -5.69
CA ARG A 155 -8.54 -7.06 -6.73
C ARG A 155 -9.96 -6.99 -6.15
N SER A 156 -10.20 -7.58 -4.99
CA SER A 156 -11.50 -7.53 -4.30
C SER A 156 -11.88 -6.14 -3.79
N ASP A 157 -10.90 -5.27 -3.58
CA ASP A 157 -11.07 -3.92 -3.03
C ASP A 157 -11.26 -2.84 -4.11
N VAL A 158 -11.28 -3.24 -5.39
CA VAL A 158 -11.46 -2.31 -6.52
C VAL A 158 -12.73 -1.47 -6.40
N PRO A 159 -13.93 -2.03 -6.14
CA PRO A 159 -15.15 -1.22 -6.14
C PRO A 159 -15.12 -0.02 -5.17
N PRO A 160 -14.77 -0.18 -3.88
CA PRO A 160 -14.70 0.96 -2.96
C PRO A 160 -13.54 1.91 -3.28
N VAL A 161 -12.40 1.45 -3.80
CA VAL A 161 -11.30 2.37 -4.15
C VAL A 161 -11.61 3.15 -5.44
N GLN A 162 -12.20 2.49 -6.44
CA GLN A 162 -12.56 3.09 -7.71
C GLN A 162 -13.55 4.26 -7.55
N ALA A 163 -14.48 4.16 -6.60
CA ALA A 163 -15.44 5.21 -6.30
C ALA A 163 -14.80 6.51 -5.78
N HIS A 164 -13.59 6.44 -5.21
CA HIS A 164 -12.88 7.57 -4.60
C HIS A 164 -11.61 7.97 -5.38
N MET A 165 -11.43 7.45 -6.60
CA MET A 165 -10.27 7.79 -7.45
C MET A 165 -10.03 9.30 -7.62
N PRO A 166 -11.06 10.13 -7.89
CA PRO A 166 -10.85 11.57 -8.04
C PRO A 166 -10.27 12.23 -6.79
N ASP A 167 -10.69 11.80 -5.60
CA ASP A 167 -10.21 12.36 -4.34
C ASP A 167 -8.78 11.90 -4.02
N LEU A 168 -8.44 10.66 -4.35
CA LEU A 168 -7.08 10.13 -4.25
C LEU A 168 -6.13 10.85 -5.21
N ASP A 169 -6.57 11.13 -6.44
CA ASP A 169 -5.80 11.88 -7.43
C ASP A 169 -5.60 13.35 -6.99
N ALA A 170 -6.63 13.98 -6.42
CA ALA A 170 -6.52 15.32 -5.86
C ALA A 170 -5.56 15.38 -4.67
N ALA A 171 -5.56 14.36 -3.81
CA ALA A 171 -4.62 14.25 -2.70
C ALA A 171 -3.17 14.13 -3.19
N LEU A 172 -2.92 13.34 -4.23
CA LEU A 172 -1.61 13.24 -4.90
C LEU A 172 -1.14 14.58 -5.45
N ALA A 173 -1.98 15.27 -6.21
CA ALA A 173 -1.66 16.57 -6.79
C ALA A 173 -1.33 17.66 -5.73
N SER A 174 -1.81 17.50 -4.49
CA SER A 174 -1.49 18.42 -3.39
C SER A 174 -0.08 18.23 -2.81
N LEU A 175 0.61 17.14 -3.18
CA LEU A 175 1.96 16.78 -2.71
C LEU A 175 3.09 17.23 -3.66
N GLU A 176 2.74 17.53 -4.92
CA GLU A 176 3.65 18.03 -5.97
C GLU A 176 3.94 19.54 -5.82
#